data_AF-A0A3S4XWW6-F1
#
_entry.id   AF-A0A3S4XWW6-F1
#
_cell.length_a   1.000
_cell.length_b   1.000
_cell.length_c   1.000
_cell.angle_alpha   90.00
_cell.angle_beta   90.00
_cell.angle_gamma   90.00
#
_symmetry.space_group_name_H-M   'P 1'
#
loop_
_entity.id
_entity.type
_entity.pdbx_description
1 polymer ?
#
loop_
_entity_poly.entity_id
_entity_poly.type
_entity_poly.pdbx_seq_one_letter_code
_entity_poly.pdbx_strand_id
1 'polypeptide(L)'
;MLQAGVKQFSRETFSSALELGRKALTELGMHPHQAYRAQQHFRRLDMRMLRELMPPHLGDVAQISRVKEARRELEELFHREMQKEKRQFDGWDEYE
;
A
#
# COMPACT_ATOMS: atom_id res chain seq x y z
N MET A 1 4.30 -6.52 -19.61
CA MET A 1 4.93 -5.19 -19.42
C MET A 1 6.14 -5.25 -18.48
N LEU A 2 6.00 -5.61 -17.20
CA LEU A 2 7.14 -5.76 -16.28
C LEU A 2 8.18 -6.79 -16.77
N GLN A 3 7.72 -7.94 -17.29
CA GLN A 3 8.59 -8.96 -17.90
C GLN A 3 9.32 -8.48 -19.17
N ALA A 4 8.78 -7.47 -19.85
CA ALA A 4 9.39 -6.84 -21.02
C ALA A 4 10.37 -5.71 -20.65
N GLY A 5 10.72 -5.57 -19.37
CA GLY A 5 11.65 -4.54 -18.88
C GLY A 5 11.05 -3.14 -18.73
N VAL A 6 9.72 -2.99 -18.85
CA VAL A 6 9.06 -1.69 -18.70
C VAL A 6 9.13 -1.22 -17.25
N LYS A 7 9.89 -0.14 -17.02
CA LYS A 7 10.12 0.43 -15.67
C LYS A 7 9.03 1.41 -15.23
N GLN A 8 8.44 2.11 -16.20
CA GLN A 8 7.42 3.14 -15.97
C GLN A 8 6.06 2.59 -16.41
N PHE A 9 5.21 2.25 -15.45
CA PHE A 9 3.86 1.77 -15.71
C PHE A 9 2.95 2.16 -14.56
N SER A 10 1.65 2.16 -14.84
CA SER A 10 0.60 2.31 -13.83
C SER A 10 -0.52 1.33 -14.16
N ARG A 11 -1.17 0.78 -13.13
CA ARG A 11 -2.46 0.10 -13.32
C ARG A 11 -3.53 1.16 -13.51
N GLU A 12 -4.33 1.00 -14.55
CA GLU A 12 -5.34 1.95 -15.03
C GLU A 12 -6.24 2.51 -13.91
N THR A 13 -6.76 1.65 -13.02
CA THR A 13 -7.73 2.03 -11.99
C THR A 13 -7.10 2.39 -10.63
N PHE A 14 -5.79 2.20 -10.47
CA PHE A 14 -5.18 2.25 -9.14
C PHE A 14 -5.21 3.64 -8.52
N SER A 15 -4.87 4.68 -9.29
CA SER A 15 -4.84 6.05 -8.78
C SER A 15 -6.22 6.51 -8.31
N SER A 16 -7.26 6.22 -9.09
CA SER A 16 -8.64 6.59 -8.77
C SER A 16 -9.17 5.81 -7.56
N ALA A 17 -8.90 4.51 -7.47
CA ALA A 17 -9.28 3.69 -6.32
C ALA A 17 -8.57 4.15 -5.03
N LEU A 18 -7.30 4.52 -5.14
CA LEU A 18 -6.51 5.01 -4.01
C LEU A 18 -7.00 6.37 -3.51
N GLU A 19 -7.42 7.25 -4.43
CA GLU A 19 -8.05 8.53 -4.07
C GLU A 19 -9.43 8.34 -3.44
N LEU A 20 -10.24 7.42 -3.97
CA LEU A 20 -11.52 7.05 -3.36
C LEU A 20 -11.34 6.53 -1.93
N GLY A 21 -10.33 5.68 -1.70
CA GLY A 21 -9.99 5.19 -0.36
C GLY A 21 -9.63 6.31 0.61
N ARG A 22 -8.83 7.30 0.17
CA ARG A 22 -8.50 8.48 1.00
C ARG A 22 -9.75 9.27 1.39
N LYS A 23 -10.64 9.51 0.43
CA LYS A 23 -11.91 10.21 0.68
C LYS A 23 -12.77 9.43 1.68
N ALA A 24 -12.93 8.13 1.47
CA ALA A 24 -13.69 7.26 2.39
C ALA A 24 -13.12 7.30 3.82
N LEU A 25 -11.79 7.24 3.99
CA LEU A 25 -11.15 7.36 5.31
C LEU A 25 -11.47 8.71 5.97
N THR A 26 -11.46 9.80 5.18
CA THR A 26 -11.78 11.14 5.68
C THR A 26 -13.23 11.24 6.13
N GLU A 27 -14.17 10.74 5.32
CA GLU A 27 -15.61 10.70 5.66
C GLU A 27 -15.92 9.85 6.90
N LEU A 28 -15.13 8.79 7.14
CA LEU A 28 -15.24 7.95 8.34
C LEU A 28 -14.61 8.58 9.60
N GLY A 29 -14.13 9.83 9.52
CA GLY A 29 -13.62 10.60 10.66
C GLY A 29 -12.10 10.59 10.82
N MET A 30 -11.33 10.04 9.88
CA MET A 30 -9.87 10.16 9.90
C MET A 30 -9.45 11.59 9.52
N HIS A 31 -8.51 12.18 10.27
CA HIS A 31 -8.00 13.51 9.95
C HIS A 31 -7.43 13.57 8.51
N PRO A 32 -7.69 14.61 7.70
CA PRO A 32 -7.29 14.65 6.28
C PRO A 32 -5.80 14.38 6.03
N HIS A 33 -4.93 14.90 6.91
CA HIS A 33 -3.49 14.63 6.83
C HIS A 33 -3.16 13.15 7.05
N GLN A 34 -3.80 12.49 8.03
CA GLN A 34 -3.62 11.06 8.31
C GLN A 34 -4.13 10.21 7.15
N ALA A 35 -5.28 10.55 6.56
CA ALA A 35 -5.81 9.85 5.39
C ALA A 35 -4.87 9.99 4.17
N TYR A 36 -4.31 11.17 3.96
CA TYR A 36 -3.30 11.39 2.92
C TYR A 36 -2.02 10.58 3.17
N ARG A 37 -1.53 10.51 4.42
CA ARG A 37 -0.39 9.65 4.78
C ARG A 37 -0.67 8.18 4.51
N ALA A 38 -1.81 7.68 4.98
CA ALA A 38 -2.28 6.32 4.74
C ALA A 38 -2.29 5.98 3.22
N GLN A 39 -2.78 6.90 2.40
CA GLN A 39 -2.76 6.78 0.93
C GLN A 39 -1.33 6.62 0.37
N GLN A 40 -0.38 7.45 0.82
CA GLN A 40 1.01 7.40 0.35
C GLN A 40 1.74 6.15 0.83
N HIS A 41 1.49 5.69 2.06
CA HIS A 41 2.03 4.43 2.57
C HIS A 41 1.53 3.26 1.73
N PHE A 42 0.22 3.15 1.52
CA PHE A 42 -0.35 2.08 0.71
C PHE A 42 0.22 2.06 -0.72
N ARG A 43 0.35 3.23 -1.37
CA ARG A 43 0.97 3.37 -2.70
C ARG A 43 2.36 2.76 -2.76
N ARG A 44 3.22 3.07 -1.79
CA ARG A 44 4.61 2.59 -1.75
C ARG A 44 4.67 1.09 -1.56
N LEU A 45 3.90 0.57 -0.61
CA LEU A 45 3.90 -0.86 -0.27
C LEU A 45 3.36 -1.71 -1.42
N ASP A 46 2.23 -1.31 -2.00
CA ASP A 46 1.62 -2.04 -3.10
C ASP A 46 2.53 -2.05 -4.35
N MET A 47 3.19 -0.94 -4.68
CA MET A 47 4.16 -0.89 -5.79
C MET A 47 5.39 -1.77 -5.55
N ARG A 48 5.83 -1.90 -4.29
CA ARG A 48 6.93 -2.80 -3.93
C ARG A 48 6.49 -4.25 -4.09
N MET A 49 5.36 -4.61 -3.50
CA MET A 49 4.77 -5.95 -3.59
C MET A 49 4.51 -6.37 -5.04
N LEU A 50 3.96 -5.49 -5.87
CA LEU A 50 3.67 -5.80 -7.28
C LEU A 50 4.93 -6.20 -8.07
N ARG A 51 6.09 -5.60 -7.74
CA ARG A 51 7.36 -5.98 -8.36
C ARG A 51 7.88 -7.32 -7.84
N GLU A 52 7.68 -7.62 -6.57
CA GLU A 52 8.08 -8.89 -5.94
C GLU A 52 7.22 -10.09 -6.42
N LEU A 53 5.93 -9.84 -6.71
CA LEU A 53 5.00 -10.87 -7.18
C LEU A 53 5.09 -11.22 -8.65
N MET A 54 5.88 -10.48 -9.43
CA MET A 54 6.01 -10.64 -10.87
C MET A 54 7.39 -11.21 -11.27
N PRO A 55 7.81 -12.40 -10.80
CA PRO A 55 8.99 -13.05 -11.33
C PRO A 55 8.74 -13.51 -12.78
N PRO A 56 9.78 -13.57 -13.63
CA PRO A 56 9.62 -13.73 -15.07
C PRO A 56 9.08 -15.10 -15.56
N HIS A 57 8.81 -16.08 -14.68
CA HIS A 57 8.62 -17.49 -15.09
C HIS A 57 7.48 -18.28 -14.41
N LEU A 58 6.53 -17.65 -13.71
CA LEU A 58 5.46 -18.38 -12.98
C LEU A 58 4.15 -18.46 -13.78
N GLY A 59 3.63 -19.68 -13.97
CA GLY A 59 2.36 -19.95 -14.66
C GLY A 59 1.09 -19.56 -13.88
N ASP A 60 -0.03 -19.41 -14.59
CA ASP A 60 -1.25 -18.70 -14.16
C ASP A 60 -1.89 -19.17 -12.84
N VAL A 61 -1.90 -20.48 -12.55
CA VAL A 61 -2.60 -21.01 -11.36
C VAL A 61 -1.83 -20.73 -10.06
N ALA A 62 -0.50 -20.79 -10.11
CA ALA A 62 0.35 -20.45 -8.97
C ALA A 62 0.29 -18.94 -8.63
N GLN A 63 -0.06 -18.10 -9.61
CA GLN A 63 -0.16 -16.65 -9.41
C GLN A 63 -1.37 -16.27 -8.53
N ILE A 64 -2.53 -16.94 -8.66
CA ILE A 64 -3.74 -16.56 -7.90
C ILE A 64 -3.56 -16.78 -6.39
N SER A 65 -3.03 -17.94 -5.99
CA SER A 65 -2.77 -18.24 -4.57
C SER A 65 -1.78 -17.24 -3.99
N ARG A 66 -0.71 -16.94 -4.73
CA ARG A 66 0.34 -16.00 -4.34
C ARG A 66 -0.19 -14.56 -4.22
N VAL A 67 -1.09 -14.14 -5.10
CA VAL A 67 -1.72 -12.82 -5.03
C VAL A 67 -2.57 -12.68 -3.76
N LYS A 68 -3.32 -13.71 -3.36
CA LYS A 68 -4.11 -13.67 -2.12
C LYS A 68 -3.22 -13.55 -0.88
N GLU A 69 -2.15 -14.35 -0.83
CA GLU A 69 -1.17 -14.31 0.26
C GLU A 69 -0.50 -12.93 0.35
N ALA A 70 -0.05 -12.41 -0.79
CA ALA A 70 0.60 -11.10 -0.83
C ALA A 70 -0.32 -9.95 -0.43
N ARG A 71 -1.63 -10.02 -0.77
CA ARG A 71 -2.60 -9.04 -0.26
C ARG A 71 -2.68 -9.05 1.26
N ARG A 72 -2.65 -10.23 1.88
CA ARG A 72 -2.64 -10.34 3.35
C ARG A 72 -1.35 -9.77 3.93
N GLU A 73 -0.20 -10.08 3.35
CA GLU A 73 1.10 -9.53 3.77
C GLU A 73 1.13 -8.01 3.66
N LEU A 74 0.58 -7.45 2.58
CA LEU A 74 0.44 -6.01 2.38
C LEU A 74 -0.39 -5.36 3.48
N GLU A 75 -1.53 -5.96 3.84
CA GLU A 75 -2.40 -5.46 4.91
C GLU A 75 -1.68 -5.50 6.27
N GLU A 76 -1.01 -6.59 6.59
CA GLU A 76 -0.25 -6.74 7.84
C GLU A 76 0.91 -5.74 7.94
N LEU A 77 1.64 -5.54 6.84
CA LEU A 77 2.73 -4.58 6.78
C LEU A 77 2.21 -3.14 6.87
N PHE A 78 1.13 -2.83 6.18
CA PHE A 78 0.50 -1.52 6.21
C PHE A 78 0.05 -1.17 7.63
N HIS A 79 -0.62 -2.10 8.32
CA HIS A 79 -1.01 -1.91 9.71
C HIS A 79 0.20 -1.64 10.60
N ARG A 80 1.28 -2.41 10.44
CA ARG A 80 2.51 -2.25 11.21
C ARG A 80 3.19 -0.90 10.98
N GLU A 81 3.27 -0.42 9.74
CA GLU A 81 3.83 0.91 9.43
C GLU A 81 2.99 2.03 10.05
N MET A 82 1.66 1.95 9.92
CA MET A 82 0.76 2.95 10.51
C MET A 82 0.88 3.01 12.05
N GLN A 83 1.05 1.87 12.72
CA GLN A 83 1.27 1.85 14.18
C GLN A 83 2.61 2.43 14.59
N LYS A 84 3.68 2.20 13.81
CA LYS A 84 4.99 2.81 14.05
C LYS A 84 4.95 4.33 13.89
N GLU A 85 4.25 4.83 12.87
CA GLU A 85 4.10 6.27 12.63
C GLU A 85 3.34 6.96 13.76
N LYS A 86 2.24 6.36 14.26
CA LYS A 86 1.52 6.89 15.44
C LYS A 86 2.43 7.03 16.66
N ARG A 87 3.19 5.99 16.99
CA ARG A 87 4.12 5.99 18.14
C ARG A 87 5.27 7.00 18.00
N GLN A 88 5.70 7.32 16.78
CA GLN A 88 6.71 8.35 16.56
C GLN A 88 6.20 9.76 16.83
N PHE A 89 4.89 10.00 16.71
CA PHE A 89 4.29 11.30 16.98
C PHE A 89 4.13 11.54 18.49
N ASP A 90 3.65 10.53 19.22
CA ASP A 90 3.45 10.62 20.68
C ASP A 90 4.76 10.86 21.48
N GLY A 91 5.92 10.55 20.89
CA GLY A 91 7.23 10.72 21.55
C GLY A 91 7.77 12.15 21.59
N TRP A 92 7.12 13.11 20.94
CA TRP A 92 7.52 14.53 20.98
C TRP A 92 6.85 15.31 22.12
N ASP A 93 5.78 14.77 22.71
CA ASP A 93 4.99 15.43 23.75
C ASP A 93 5.49 15.12 25.19
N GLU A 94 6.59 14.38 25.34
CA GLU A 94 7.12 13.93 26.65
C GLU A 94 8.17 14.90 27.26
N TYR A 95 8.31 16.10 26.69
CA TYR A 95 9.20 17.16 27.18
C TYR A 95 8.47 18.51 27.35
N GLU A 96 7.47 18.57 28.22
CA GLU A 96 7.01 19.81 28.89
C GLU A 96 6.84 19.60 30.40
#